data_AF-A0AAV8AA44-F1
#
_entry.id   AF-A0AAV8AA44-F1
#
_cell.length_a   1.000
_cell.length_b   1.000
_cell.length_c   1.000
_cell.angle_alpha   90.00
_cell.angle_beta   90.00
_cell.angle_gamma   90.00
#
_symmetry.space_group_name_H-M   'P 1'
#
loop_
_entity.id
_entity.type
_entity.pdbx_description
1 polymer ?
#
loop_
_entity_poly.entity_id
_entity_poly.type
_entity_poly.pdbx_seq_one_letter_code
_entity_poly.pdbx_strand_id
1 'polypeptide(L)'
;MAIARYVFGIVVCIPIFLWALYQLVVIVKRSNKKIPTSQQFVFHALVLVFLLFRIIWLGLKEDEEVHGKHVVGLFIINRFAIVSFFTSFTLLIFYWAEIFHGWVKSNEQRSLSTLKKPFWLMNGFLYLFSLICIIVYAAEDPEDRETNDFYTANILIIALLSALVSIGFLFYGFSLIKRFKGSFSVTKKKNSLIKIVAITIIFFICFMLRFIFFLYRPATGKKMNYNVYTFFAYYIPELIPTCIQLYTMKPKKTIKIDEEEQSQSEEEFDVD
;
A
#
# COMPACT_ATOMS: atom_id res chain seq x y z
N MET A 1 4.09 -30.65 -2.96
CA MET A 1 3.10 -29.70 -2.40
C MET A 1 3.68 -28.32 -2.04
N ALA A 2 5.00 -28.15 -1.86
CA ALA A 2 5.62 -26.83 -1.61
C ALA A 2 5.62 -25.93 -2.86
N ILE A 3 6.00 -26.49 -4.02
CA ILE A 3 6.07 -25.79 -5.33
C ILE A 3 4.77 -25.05 -5.67
N ALA A 4 3.62 -25.69 -5.51
CA ALA A 4 2.32 -25.09 -5.83
C ALA A 4 1.98 -23.83 -5.00
N ARG A 5 2.61 -23.63 -3.83
CA ARG A 5 2.29 -22.56 -2.86
C ARG A 5 2.88 -21.22 -3.30
N TYR A 6 4.12 -21.24 -3.78
CA TYR A 6 4.82 -20.06 -4.26
C TYR A 6 4.39 -19.71 -5.69
N VAL A 7 4.09 -20.72 -6.51
CA VAL A 7 3.51 -20.55 -7.84
C VAL A 7 2.21 -19.74 -7.77
N PHE A 8 1.31 -20.01 -6.81
CA PHE A 8 0.10 -19.18 -6.66
C PHE A 8 0.42 -17.71 -6.39
N GLY A 9 1.33 -17.44 -5.44
CA GLY A 9 1.73 -16.07 -5.11
C GLY A 9 2.35 -15.35 -6.30
N ILE A 10 3.24 -16.01 -7.04
CA ILE A 10 3.91 -15.48 -8.24
C ILE A 10 2.90 -15.22 -9.35
N VAL A 11 2.02 -16.19 -9.64
CA VAL A 11 0.97 -16.09 -10.67
C VAL A 11 0.01 -14.95 -10.38
N VAL A 12 -0.27 -14.63 -9.11
CA VAL A 12 -1.11 -13.48 -8.74
C VAL A 12 -0.32 -12.17 -8.76
N CYS A 13 0.93 -12.15 -8.30
CA CYS A 13 1.72 -10.92 -8.20
C CYS A 13 2.16 -10.37 -9.58
N ILE A 14 2.51 -11.24 -10.54
CA ILE A 14 2.99 -10.81 -11.86
C ILE A 14 1.96 -9.96 -12.62
N PRO A 15 0.68 -10.38 -12.77
CA PRO A 15 -0.33 -9.55 -13.44
C PRO A 15 -0.55 -8.20 -12.75
N ILE A 16 -0.53 -8.16 -11.41
CA ILE A 16 -0.69 -6.93 -10.64
C ILE A 16 0.52 -6.00 -10.89
N PHE A 17 1.73 -6.56 -10.92
CA PHE A 17 2.95 -5.82 -11.23
C PHE A 17 2.92 -5.22 -12.63
N LEU A 18 2.55 -6.01 -13.64
CA LEU A 18 2.42 -5.55 -15.02
C LEU A 18 1.34 -4.45 -15.15
N TRP A 19 0.23 -4.60 -14.43
CA TRP A 19 -0.83 -3.59 -14.40
C TRP A 19 -0.36 -2.28 -13.75
N ALA A 20 0.33 -2.34 -12.61
CA ALA A 20 0.92 -1.19 -11.95
C ALA A 20 1.97 -0.50 -12.84
N LEU A 21 2.77 -1.28 -13.57
CA LEU A 21 3.80 -0.79 -14.49
C LEU A 21 3.17 -0.04 -15.65
N TYR A 22 2.14 -0.62 -16.25
CA TYR A 22 1.36 0.02 -17.30
C TYR A 22 0.78 1.36 -16.82
N GLN A 23 0.16 1.39 -15.64
CA GLN A 23 -0.37 2.62 -15.06
C GLN A 23 0.73 3.68 -14.83
N LEU A 24 1.89 3.27 -14.31
CA LEU A 24 3.02 4.18 -14.09
C LEU A 24 3.51 4.79 -15.42
N VAL A 25 3.67 3.98 -16.46
CA VAL A 25 4.07 4.46 -17.81
C VAL A 25 3.05 5.47 -18.35
N VAL A 26 1.75 5.19 -18.19
CA VAL A 26 0.69 6.14 -18.60
C VAL A 26 0.78 7.45 -17.83
N ILE A 27 1.03 7.41 -16.51
CA ILE A 27 1.19 8.61 -15.67
C ILE A 27 2.42 9.43 -16.12
N VAL A 28 3.57 8.77 -16.37
CA VAL A 28 4.79 9.43 -16.83
C VAL A 28 4.57 10.13 -18.17
N LYS A 29 3.99 9.42 -19.15
CA LYS A 29 3.71 9.98 -20.49
C LYS A 29 2.83 11.22 -20.46
N ARG A 30 1.93 11.32 -19.47
CA ARG A 30 1.01 12.48 -19.33
C ARG A 30 1.60 13.65 -18.56
N SER A 31 2.67 13.44 -17.79
CA SER A 31 3.09 14.43 -16.80
C SER A 31 3.69 15.70 -17.40
N ASN A 32 4.00 15.75 -18.71
CA ASN A 32 4.73 16.84 -19.38
C ASN A 32 6.03 17.32 -18.66
N LYS A 33 6.46 16.61 -17.61
CA LYS A 33 7.62 16.89 -16.76
C LYS A 33 8.57 15.70 -16.87
N LYS A 34 9.89 15.97 -16.81
CA LYS A 34 10.93 14.92 -16.81
C LYS A 34 10.76 13.90 -15.68
N ILE A 35 10.34 14.34 -14.49
CA ILE A 35 10.00 13.47 -13.35
C ILE A 35 8.65 13.91 -12.78
N PRO A 36 7.60 13.08 -12.88
CA PRO A 36 6.31 13.38 -12.25
C PRO A 36 6.47 13.37 -10.73
N THR A 37 5.95 14.37 -10.04
CA THR A 37 5.94 14.43 -8.56
C THR A 37 4.53 14.31 -7.98
N SER A 38 3.58 13.82 -8.78
CA SER A 38 2.21 13.60 -8.33
C SER A 38 2.16 12.47 -7.30
N GLN A 39 1.25 12.58 -6.32
CA GLN A 39 1.07 11.51 -5.31
C GLN A 39 0.71 10.17 -5.95
N GLN A 40 -0.05 10.20 -7.05
CA GLN A 40 -0.33 9.01 -7.85
C GLN A 40 0.95 8.38 -8.40
N PHE A 41 1.86 9.15 -8.99
CA PHE A 41 3.13 8.63 -9.47
C PHE A 41 3.93 7.97 -8.35
N VAL A 42 4.11 8.67 -7.23
CA VAL A 42 4.89 8.15 -6.08
C VAL A 42 4.27 6.87 -5.54
N PHE A 43 2.94 6.82 -5.40
CA PHE A 43 2.24 5.62 -4.94
C PHE A 43 2.47 4.43 -5.89
N HIS A 44 2.28 4.60 -7.20
CA HIS A 44 2.48 3.51 -8.17
C HIS A 44 3.94 3.04 -8.22
N ALA A 45 4.90 3.97 -8.11
CA ALA A 45 6.32 3.65 -8.04
C ALA A 45 6.64 2.81 -6.79
N LEU A 46 6.14 3.20 -5.62
CA LEU A 46 6.33 2.44 -4.37
C LEU A 46 5.68 1.05 -4.44
N VAL A 47 4.47 0.95 -5.03
CA VAL A 47 3.80 -0.34 -5.23
C VAL A 47 4.58 -1.25 -6.17
N LEU A 48 5.20 -0.72 -7.23
CA LEU A 48 6.07 -1.52 -8.10
C LEU A 48 7.30 -2.04 -7.37
N VAL A 49 7.94 -1.20 -6.56
CA VAL A 49 9.08 -1.61 -5.73
C VAL A 49 8.65 -2.71 -4.76
N PHE A 50 7.53 -2.53 -4.07
CA PHE A 50 6.94 -3.54 -3.20
C PHE A 50 6.71 -4.88 -3.93
N LEU A 51 6.00 -4.85 -5.07
CA LEU A 51 5.65 -6.05 -5.82
C LEU A 51 6.89 -6.74 -6.39
N LEU A 52 7.89 -5.98 -6.84
CA LEU A 52 9.17 -6.52 -7.30
C LEU A 52 9.85 -7.32 -6.19
N PHE A 53 10.06 -6.71 -5.02
CA PHE A 53 10.66 -7.41 -3.89
C PHE A 53 9.82 -8.62 -3.44
N ARG A 54 8.48 -8.53 -3.50
CA ARG A 54 7.60 -9.65 -3.15
C ARG A 54 7.74 -10.82 -4.14
N ILE A 55 7.81 -10.56 -5.44
CA ILE A 55 8.02 -11.59 -6.47
C ILE A 55 9.38 -12.26 -6.29
N ILE A 56 10.44 -11.48 -6.06
CA ILE A 56 11.78 -12.01 -5.80
C ILE A 56 11.78 -12.86 -4.52
N TRP A 57 11.15 -12.37 -3.45
CA TRP A 57 11.04 -13.12 -2.18
C TRP A 57 10.35 -14.46 -2.39
N LEU A 58 9.24 -14.49 -3.13
CA LEU A 58 8.51 -15.73 -3.42
C LEU A 58 9.34 -16.72 -4.25
N GLY A 59 10.07 -16.23 -5.25
CA GLY A 59 10.94 -17.07 -6.08
C GLY A 59 12.12 -17.66 -5.30
N LEU A 60 12.73 -16.88 -4.39
CA LEU A 60 13.85 -17.34 -3.57
C LEU A 60 13.42 -18.20 -2.38
N LYS A 61 12.19 -18.03 -1.88
CA LYS A 61 11.69 -18.77 -0.71
C LYS A 61 11.51 -20.26 -1.04
N GLU A 62 11.14 -20.56 -2.28
CA GLU A 62 11.12 -21.93 -2.79
C GLU A 62 12.53 -22.55 -2.78
N ASP A 63 13.54 -21.80 -3.23
CA ASP A 63 14.92 -22.28 -3.27
C ASP A 63 15.51 -22.53 -1.87
N GLU A 64 15.16 -21.70 -0.89
CA GLU A 64 15.56 -21.90 0.51
C GLU A 64 14.90 -23.14 1.13
N GLU A 65 13.61 -23.38 0.88
CA GLU A 65 12.94 -24.59 1.41
C GLU A 65 13.53 -25.87 0.83
N VAL A 66 13.99 -25.84 -0.44
CA VAL A 66 14.51 -27.03 -1.12
C VAL A 66 16.00 -27.23 -0.86
N HIS A 67 16.80 -26.16 -0.86
CA HIS A 67 18.26 -26.23 -0.83
C HIS A 67 18.91 -25.63 0.42
N GLY A 68 18.15 -25.02 1.32
CA GLY A 68 18.65 -24.41 2.56
C GLY A 68 19.51 -23.16 2.37
N LYS A 69 19.50 -22.55 1.17
CA LYS A 69 20.33 -21.40 0.81
C LYS A 69 19.59 -20.07 1.07
N HIS A 70 20.35 -18.99 1.27
CA HIS A 70 19.85 -17.60 1.25
C HIS A 70 18.99 -17.08 2.43
N VAL A 71 19.04 -17.69 3.62
CA VAL A 71 18.23 -17.29 4.81
C VAL A 71 18.28 -15.77 5.11
N VAL A 72 19.48 -15.17 5.13
CA VAL A 72 19.64 -13.73 5.40
C VAL A 72 19.14 -12.87 4.23
N GLY A 73 19.43 -13.28 2.99
CA GLY A 73 18.96 -12.58 1.79
C GLY A 73 17.43 -12.54 1.71
N LEU A 74 16.77 -13.64 2.05
CA LEU A 74 15.32 -13.72 2.12
C LEU A 74 14.73 -12.81 3.19
N PHE A 75 15.38 -12.72 4.36
CA PHE A 75 14.96 -11.78 5.40
C PHE A 75 15.05 -10.34 4.90
N ILE A 76 16.16 -9.96 4.26
CA ILE A 76 16.39 -8.62 3.70
C ILE A 76 15.31 -8.27 2.66
N ILE A 77 15.07 -9.16 1.70
CA ILE A 77 14.10 -8.93 0.63
C ILE A 77 12.67 -8.82 1.19
N ASN A 78 12.32 -9.66 2.16
CA ASN A 78 11.03 -9.56 2.86
C ASN A 78 10.88 -8.21 3.56
N ARG A 79 11.95 -7.72 4.20
CA ARG A 79 11.95 -6.42 4.89
C ARG A 79 11.70 -5.28 3.92
N PHE A 80 12.42 -5.24 2.80
CA PHE A 80 12.21 -4.22 1.78
C PHE A 80 10.79 -4.26 1.21
N ALA A 81 10.22 -5.45 0.97
CA ALA A 81 8.83 -5.57 0.53
C ALA A 81 7.85 -4.99 1.56
N ILE A 82 7.99 -5.36 2.84
CA ILE A 82 7.12 -4.90 3.94
C ILE A 82 7.22 -3.37 4.10
N VAL A 83 8.44 -2.83 4.14
CA VAL A 83 8.64 -1.40 4.36
C VAL A 83 8.09 -0.58 3.19
N SER A 84 8.34 -1.01 1.95
CA SER A 84 7.80 -0.34 0.75
C SER A 84 6.27 -0.37 0.71
N PHE A 85 5.67 -1.48 1.14
CA PHE A 85 4.22 -1.61 1.29
C PHE A 85 3.68 -0.62 2.32
N PHE A 86 4.25 -0.58 3.52
CA PHE A 86 3.84 0.38 4.55
C PHE A 86 4.05 1.84 4.11
N THR A 87 5.15 2.16 3.42
CA THR A 87 5.37 3.50 2.85
C THR A 87 4.26 3.88 1.86
N SER A 88 3.80 2.93 1.03
CA SER A 88 2.70 3.16 0.07
C SER A 88 1.38 3.49 0.77
N PHE A 89 0.99 2.71 1.78
CA PHE A 89 -0.29 2.89 2.48
C PHE A 89 -0.26 4.04 3.49
N THR A 90 0.90 4.34 4.06
CA THR A 90 1.06 5.57 4.85
C THR A 90 0.97 6.82 3.97
N LEU A 91 1.57 6.82 2.77
CA LEU A 91 1.38 7.91 1.80
C LEU A 91 -0.12 8.14 1.51
N LEU A 92 -0.87 7.05 1.37
CA LEU A 92 -2.32 7.11 1.15
C LEU A 92 -3.09 7.69 2.34
N ILE A 93 -2.77 7.28 3.58
CA ILE A 93 -3.39 7.85 4.79
C ILE A 93 -3.10 9.34 4.89
N PHE A 94 -1.85 9.74 4.66
CA PHE A 94 -1.43 11.13 4.69
C PHE A 94 -2.14 11.95 3.61
N TYR A 95 -2.32 11.38 2.42
CA TYR A 95 -3.14 12.00 1.38
C TYR A 95 -4.60 12.18 1.81
N TRP A 96 -5.20 11.16 2.44
CA TRP A 96 -6.56 11.25 2.98
C TRP A 96 -6.68 12.32 4.07
N ALA A 97 -5.65 12.45 4.91
CA ALA A 97 -5.56 13.51 5.92
C ALA A 97 -5.52 14.90 5.29
N GLU A 98 -4.72 15.12 4.24
CA GLU A 98 -4.67 16.42 3.56
C GLU A 98 -6.01 16.79 2.89
N ILE A 99 -6.70 15.81 2.27
CA ILE A 99 -8.06 16.01 1.74
C ILE A 99 -9.01 16.37 2.89
N PHE A 100 -8.95 15.63 4.00
CA PHE A 100 -9.83 15.85 5.14
C PHE A 100 -9.62 17.21 5.80
N HIS A 101 -8.39 17.73 5.85
CA HIS A 101 -8.12 19.07 6.38
C HIS A 101 -8.33 20.18 5.33
N GLY A 102 -8.67 19.84 4.08
CA GLY A 102 -8.94 20.81 3.02
C GLY A 102 -7.68 21.52 2.53
N TRP A 103 -6.51 20.95 2.78
CA TRP A 103 -5.22 21.51 2.34
C TRP A 103 -4.92 21.21 0.86
N VAL A 104 -5.76 20.38 0.23
CA VAL A 104 -5.75 20.15 -1.22
C VAL A 104 -6.65 21.20 -1.89
N LYS A 105 -6.05 22.19 -2.57
CA LYS A 105 -6.79 23.14 -3.43
C LYS A 105 -7.21 22.45 -4.74
N SER A 106 -8.44 22.70 -5.21
CA SER A 106 -9.17 21.91 -6.22
C SER A 106 -8.50 21.75 -7.59
N ASN A 107 -7.50 22.57 -7.92
CA ASN A 107 -6.86 22.58 -9.24
C ASN A 107 -5.45 21.97 -9.28
N GLU A 108 -4.92 21.43 -8.18
CA GLU A 108 -3.55 20.91 -8.18
C GLU A 108 -3.46 19.51 -7.58
N GLN A 109 -3.24 18.52 -8.44
CA GLN A 109 -2.73 17.18 -8.11
C GLN A 109 -1.25 17.28 -7.66
N ARG A 110 -0.98 18.10 -6.65
CA ARG A 110 0.37 18.28 -6.12
C ARG A 110 0.69 17.18 -5.10
N SER A 111 1.99 16.85 -5.07
CA SER A 111 2.68 16.17 -3.97
C SER A 111 2.14 16.62 -2.60
N LEU A 112 2.27 15.77 -1.55
CA LEU A 112 1.96 16.16 -0.16
C LEU A 112 2.45 17.58 0.09
N SER A 113 1.72 18.49 0.71
CA SER A 113 2.16 19.88 0.87
C SER A 113 2.56 20.12 2.32
N THR A 114 1.57 20.06 3.19
CA THR A 114 1.69 20.32 4.62
C THR A 114 2.23 19.11 5.38
N LEU A 115 1.82 17.90 5.00
CA LEU A 115 2.17 16.68 5.75
C LEU A 115 3.40 15.94 5.21
N LYS A 116 4.21 16.57 4.35
CA LYS A 116 5.48 16.03 3.86
C LYS A 116 6.46 15.68 4.98
N LYS A 117 6.73 16.63 5.87
CA LYS A 117 7.71 16.47 6.95
C LYS A 117 7.34 15.30 7.88
N PRO A 118 6.10 15.22 8.43
CA PRO A 118 5.71 14.08 9.25
C PRO A 118 5.73 12.75 8.47
N PHE A 119 5.35 12.76 7.18
CA PHE A 119 5.47 11.57 6.33
C PHE A 119 6.92 11.07 6.21
N TRP A 120 7.86 11.97 5.92
CA TRP A 120 9.28 11.64 5.80
C TRP A 120 9.88 11.20 7.14
N LEU A 121 9.50 11.83 8.25
CA LEU A 121 9.97 11.45 9.58
C LEU A 121 9.51 10.04 9.97
N MET A 122 8.22 9.75 9.77
CA MET A 122 7.65 8.44 10.09
C MET A 122 8.26 7.33 9.22
N ASN A 123 8.41 7.57 7.91
CA ASN A 123 9.05 6.60 7.03
C ASN A 123 10.55 6.47 7.34
N GLY A 124 11.26 7.57 7.59
CA GLY A 124 12.66 7.54 8.01
C GLY A 124 12.87 6.65 9.23
N PHE A 125 12.01 6.77 10.23
CA PHE A 125 12.00 5.87 11.39
C PHE A 125 11.76 4.40 11.00
N LEU A 126 10.77 4.12 10.14
CA LEU A 126 10.46 2.77 9.66
C LEU A 126 11.65 2.12 8.92
N TYR A 127 12.31 2.86 8.01
CA TYR A 127 13.49 2.37 7.27
C TYR A 127 14.69 2.18 8.19
N LEU A 128 14.96 3.12 9.10
CA LEU A 128 16.05 3.00 10.06
C LEU A 128 15.85 1.79 10.99
N PHE A 129 14.64 1.63 11.52
CA PHE A 129 14.29 0.46 12.33
C PHE A 129 14.47 -0.84 11.54
N SER A 130 13.99 -0.89 10.30
CA SER A 130 14.17 -2.06 9.44
C SER A 130 15.64 -2.37 9.16
N LEU A 131 16.49 -1.35 9.02
CA LEU A 131 17.92 -1.51 8.85
C LEU A 131 18.57 -2.12 10.11
N ILE A 132 18.22 -1.62 11.29
CA ILE A 132 18.69 -2.20 12.57
C ILE A 132 18.27 -3.67 12.67
N CYS A 133 17.02 -3.99 12.32
CA CYS A 133 16.56 -5.38 12.33
C CYS A 133 17.33 -6.29 11.38
N ILE A 134 17.73 -5.78 10.20
CA ILE A 134 18.56 -6.53 9.26
C ILE A 134 19.95 -6.80 9.84
N ILE A 135 20.58 -5.77 10.43
CA ILE A 135 21.92 -5.89 11.01
C ILE A 135 21.92 -6.92 12.15
N VAL A 136 20.97 -6.81 13.09
CA VAL A 136 20.87 -7.75 14.22
C VAL A 136 20.58 -9.17 13.73
N TYR A 137 19.63 -9.34 12.80
CA TYR A 137 19.32 -10.66 12.25
C TYR A 137 20.49 -11.30 11.50
N ALA A 138 21.32 -10.49 10.82
CA ALA A 138 22.50 -10.97 10.11
C ALA A 138 23.67 -11.31 11.05
N ALA A 139 23.77 -10.64 12.19
CA ALA A 139 24.80 -10.88 13.20
C ALA A 139 24.53 -12.14 14.05
N GLU A 140 23.26 -12.53 14.18
CA GLU A 140 22.85 -13.67 14.99
C GLU A 140 23.19 -15.02 14.34
N ASP A 141 23.58 -15.98 15.18
CA ASP A 141 23.82 -17.36 14.77
C ASP A 141 22.56 -17.99 14.16
N PRO A 142 22.69 -18.77 13.06
CA PRO A 142 21.54 -19.31 12.34
C PRO A 142 20.56 -20.11 13.19
N GLU A 143 21.04 -20.81 14.22
CA GLU A 143 20.23 -21.67 15.09
C GLU A 143 19.35 -20.87 16.07
N ASP A 144 19.77 -19.67 16.45
CA ASP A 144 19.10 -18.84 17.47
C ASP A 144 18.21 -17.72 16.89
N ARG A 145 18.29 -17.48 15.58
CA ARG A 145 17.54 -16.39 14.89
C ARG A 145 16.04 -16.38 15.13
N GLU A 146 15.42 -17.55 15.26
CA GLU A 146 13.98 -17.65 15.45
C GLU A 146 13.54 -17.66 16.92
N THR A 147 14.44 -17.96 17.85
CA THR A 147 14.19 -18.04 19.30
C THR A 147 14.57 -16.76 20.03
N ASN A 148 15.40 -15.90 19.40
CA ASN A 148 15.82 -14.64 19.95
C ASN A 148 14.63 -13.67 20.22
N ASP A 149 14.64 -13.05 21.40
CA ASP A 149 13.68 -12.02 21.83
C ASP A 149 13.57 -10.86 20.81
N PHE A 150 14.66 -10.54 20.13
CA PHE A 150 14.69 -9.52 19.09
C PHE A 150 13.78 -9.86 17.91
N TYR A 151 13.70 -11.14 17.51
CA TYR A 151 12.80 -11.59 16.46
C TYR A 151 11.33 -11.37 16.86
N THR A 152 11.00 -11.66 18.12
CA THR A 152 9.69 -11.40 18.72
C THR A 152 9.37 -9.91 18.76
N ALA A 153 10.29 -9.07 19.21
CA ALA A 153 10.13 -7.61 19.22
C ALA A 153 9.87 -7.06 17.81
N ASN A 154 10.59 -7.54 16.81
CA ASN A 154 10.37 -7.18 15.42
C ASN A 154 8.97 -7.59 14.91
N ILE A 155 8.49 -8.80 15.25
CA ILE A 155 7.11 -9.20 14.93
C ILE A 155 6.09 -8.26 15.57
N LEU A 156 6.29 -7.93 16.86
CA LEU A 156 5.40 -7.02 17.60
C LEU A 156 5.37 -5.62 16.98
N ILE A 157 6.49 -5.12 16.49
CA ILE A 157 6.54 -3.80 15.83
C ILE A 157 5.80 -3.82 14.49
N ILE A 158 5.93 -4.88 13.69
CA ILE A 158 5.16 -5.01 12.44
C ILE A 158 3.66 -5.13 12.74
N ALA A 159 3.30 -5.86 13.80
CA ALA A 159 1.93 -5.94 14.28
C ALA A 159 1.42 -4.54 14.66
N LEU A 160 2.16 -3.81 15.50
CA LEU A 160 1.82 -2.46 15.93
C LEU A 160 1.65 -1.51 14.74
N LEU A 161 2.57 -1.52 13.78
CA LEU A 161 2.45 -0.73 12.55
C LEU A 161 1.19 -1.08 11.74
N SER A 162 0.85 -2.37 11.66
CA SER A 162 -0.38 -2.82 11.02
C SER A 162 -1.62 -2.27 11.74
N ALA A 163 -1.62 -2.31 13.08
CA ALA A 163 -2.70 -1.73 13.88
C ALA A 163 -2.81 -0.22 13.70
N LEU A 164 -1.69 0.51 13.74
CA LEU A 164 -1.67 1.97 13.54
C LEU A 164 -2.19 2.38 12.15
N VAL A 165 -1.79 1.66 11.10
CA VAL A 165 -2.29 1.89 9.74
C VAL A 165 -3.79 1.58 9.64
N SER A 166 -4.23 0.48 10.27
CA SER A 166 -5.66 0.13 10.35
C SER A 166 -6.48 1.24 11.01
N ILE A 167 -6.03 1.75 12.16
CA ILE A 167 -6.63 2.87 12.87
C ILE A 167 -6.62 4.15 12.01
N GLY A 168 -5.51 4.42 11.31
CA GLY A 168 -5.38 5.56 10.41
C GLY A 168 -6.43 5.52 9.29
N PHE A 169 -6.64 4.37 8.64
CA PHE A 169 -7.70 4.21 7.65
C PHE A 169 -9.08 4.41 8.24
N LEU A 170 -9.36 3.82 9.41
CA LEU A 170 -10.66 3.97 10.06
C LEU A 170 -10.93 5.44 10.42
N PHE A 171 -9.96 6.13 11.03
CA PHE A 171 -10.10 7.52 11.47
C PHE A 171 -10.26 8.48 10.28
N TYR A 172 -9.34 8.47 9.32
CA TYR A 172 -9.40 9.39 8.18
C TYR A 172 -10.49 9.01 7.18
N GLY A 173 -10.73 7.72 6.98
CA GLY A 173 -11.84 7.25 6.13
C GLY A 173 -13.19 7.69 6.68
N PHE A 174 -13.43 7.49 7.98
CA PHE A 174 -14.67 7.95 8.61
C PHE A 174 -14.81 9.47 8.64
N SER A 175 -13.70 10.18 8.86
CA SER A 175 -13.67 11.64 8.85
C SER A 175 -13.99 12.21 7.46
N LEU A 176 -13.47 11.59 6.40
CA LEU A 176 -13.84 11.93 5.02
C LEU A 176 -15.33 11.70 4.75
N ILE A 177 -15.88 10.57 5.21
CA ILE A 177 -17.32 10.27 5.06
C ILE A 177 -18.18 11.36 5.71
N LYS A 178 -17.85 11.78 6.94
CA LYS A 178 -18.56 12.87 7.64
C LYS A 178 -18.49 14.19 6.86
N ARG A 179 -17.30 14.57 6.41
CA ARG A 179 -17.09 15.82 5.64
C ARG A 179 -17.89 15.83 4.34
N PHE A 180 -17.89 14.72 3.60
CA PHE A 180 -18.63 14.61 2.35
C PHE A 180 -20.16 14.56 2.54
N LYS A 181 -20.65 14.02 3.65
CA LYS A 181 -22.09 14.05 4.00
C LYS A 181 -22.59 15.48 4.27
N GLY A 182 -21.75 16.38 4.79
CA GLY A 182 -22.15 17.74 5.16
C GLY A 182 -22.15 18.78 4.02
N SER A 183 -21.66 18.44 2.82
CA SER A 183 -21.26 19.48 1.84
C SER A 183 -21.88 19.38 0.42
N PHE A 184 -22.69 18.37 0.05
CA PHE A 184 -23.06 18.19 -1.39
C PHE A 184 -24.42 17.57 -1.76
N SER A 185 -24.96 18.00 -2.92
CA SER A 185 -26.17 17.57 -3.65
C SER A 185 -26.17 16.09 -4.12
N VAL A 186 -27.37 15.53 -4.31
CA VAL A 186 -27.82 14.20 -3.82
C VAL A 186 -27.54 12.98 -4.72
N THR A 187 -27.29 13.11 -6.04
CA THR A 187 -27.46 11.93 -6.94
C THR A 187 -26.16 11.33 -7.51
N LYS A 188 -25.26 12.10 -8.14
CA LYS A 188 -23.99 11.55 -8.71
C LYS A 188 -22.92 11.17 -7.65
N LYS A 189 -23.14 11.51 -6.37
CA LYS A 189 -22.15 11.40 -5.28
C LYS A 189 -22.31 10.21 -4.31
N LYS A 190 -23.49 9.58 -4.27
CA LYS A 190 -23.71 8.38 -3.41
C LYS A 190 -22.74 7.25 -3.76
N ASN A 191 -22.49 7.03 -5.04
CA ASN A 191 -21.58 5.97 -5.52
C ASN A 191 -20.12 6.24 -5.11
N SER A 192 -19.67 7.50 -5.08
CA SER A 192 -18.32 7.86 -4.62
C SER A 192 -18.17 7.73 -3.11
N LEU A 193 -19.21 8.08 -2.35
CA LEU A 193 -19.26 7.88 -0.89
C LEU A 193 -19.22 6.41 -0.51
N ILE A 194 -20.05 5.57 -1.15
CA ILE A 194 -20.07 4.11 -0.93
C ILE A 194 -18.69 3.51 -1.25
N LYS A 195 -18.02 3.98 -2.30
CA LYS A 195 -16.64 3.55 -2.61
C LYS A 195 -15.66 3.87 -1.49
N ILE A 196 -15.67 5.09 -0.96
CA ILE A 196 -14.76 5.48 0.14
C ILE A 196 -15.05 4.65 1.41
N VAL A 197 -16.34 4.42 1.73
CA VAL A 197 -16.76 3.56 2.84
C VAL A 197 -16.25 2.13 2.65
N ALA A 198 -16.49 1.54 1.48
CA ALA A 198 -16.07 0.18 1.18
C ALA A 198 -14.55 0.01 1.26
N ILE A 199 -13.79 0.94 0.66
CA ILE A 199 -12.31 0.93 0.72
C ILE A 199 -11.83 1.01 2.17
N THR A 200 -12.40 1.92 2.96
CA THR A 200 -12.06 2.09 4.38
C THR A 200 -12.24 0.81 5.18
N ILE A 201 -13.41 0.17 5.04
CA ILE A 201 -13.73 -1.07 5.75
C ILE A 201 -12.82 -2.21 5.30
N ILE A 202 -12.61 -2.38 3.98
CA ILE A 202 -11.76 -3.45 3.47
C ILE A 202 -10.31 -3.28 3.94
N PHE A 203 -9.78 -2.05 3.91
CA PHE A 203 -8.41 -1.79 4.34
C PHE A 203 -8.26 -2.01 5.84
N PHE A 204 -9.21 -1.52 6.64
CA PHE A 204 -9.27 -1.79 8.08
C PHE A 204 -9.22 -3.30 8.35
N ILE A 205 -10.09 -4.09 7.70
CA ILE A 205 -10.12 -5.56 7.88
C ILE A 205 -8.78 -6.18 7.46
N CYS A 206 -8.20 -5.80 6.32
CA CYS A 206 -6.94 -6.35 5.83
C CYS A 206 -5.77 -6.10 6.80
N PHE A 207 -5.63 -4.86 7.27
CA PHE A 207 -4.55 -4.51 8.21
C PHE A 207 -4.79 -5.08 9.61
N MET A 208 -6.05 -5.17 10.05
CA MET A 208 -6.40 -5.79 11.33
C MET A 208 -6.16 -7.31 11.30
N LEU A 209 -6.48 -7.96 10.18
CA LEU A 209 -6.15 -9.36 9.95
C LEU A 209 -4.63 -9.58 10.08
N ARG A 210 -3.82 -8.76 9.39
CA ARG A 210 -2.35 -8.82 9.53
C ARG A 210 -1.92 -8.68 10.98
N PHE A 211 -2.44 -7.69 11.71
CA PHE A 211 -2.13 -7.49 13.12
C PHE A 211 -2.39 -8.75 13.96
N ILE A 212 -3.60 -9.33 13.85
CA ILE A 212 -3.99 -10.54 14.59
C ILE A 212 -3.05 -11.71 14.30
N PHE A 213 -2.77 -11.96 13.01
CA PHE A 213 -1.94 -13.08 12.62
C PHE A 213 -0.47 -12.91 13.03
N PHE A 214 0.07 -11.69 13.00
CA PHE A 214 1.42 -11.43 13.54
C PHE A 214 1.48 -11.59 15.07
N LEU A 215 0.41 -11.27 15.80
CA LEU A 215 0.34 -11.48 17.25
C LEU A 215 0.18 -12.95 17.67
N TYR A 216 -0.24 -13.83 16.77
CA TYR A 216 -0.50 -15.24 17.11
C TYR A 216 0.70 -15.91 17.80
N ARG A 217 1.90 -15.78 17.25
CA ARG A 217 3.10 -16.43 17.79
C ARG A 217 3.52 -15.83 19.14
N PRO A 218 3.65 -14.50 19.30
CA PRO A 218 3.91 -13.90 20.61
C PRO A 218 2.85 -14.22 21.68
N ALA A 219 1.56 -14.31 21.29
CA ALA A 219 0.47 -14.54 22.24
C ALA A 219 0.33 -16.01 22.66
N THR A 220 0.58 -16.96 21.76
CA THR A 220 0.36 -18.39 22.03
C THR A 220 1.64 -19.17 22.29
N GLY A 221 2.80 -18.60 21.98
CA GLY A 221 4.09 -19.31 21.97
C GLY A 221 4.19 -20.41 20.88
N LYS A 222 3.13 -20.64 20.09
CA LYS A 222 3.07 -21.72 19.10
C LYS A 222 3.27 -21.19 17.69
N LYS A 223 3.92 -22.00 16.85
CA LYS A 223 4.03 -21.75 15.40
C LYS A 223 2.71 -22.18 14.75
N MET A 224 2.06 -21.26 14.04
CA MET A 224 0.88 -21.59 13.25
C MET A 224 1.30 -22.34 11.98
N ASN A 225 0.36 -23.08 11.37
CA ASN A 225 0.57 -23.65 10.05
C ASN A 225 1.07 -22.58 9.07
N TYR A 226 2.21 -22.86 8.45
CA TYR A 226 2.91 -21.90 7.58
C TYR A 226 2.04 -21.38 6.43
N ASN A 227 1.19 -22.21 5.84
CA ASN A 227 0.34 -21.83 4.71
C ASN A 227 -0.75 -20.85 5.16
N VAL A 228 -1.39 -21.15 6.29
CA VAL A 228 -2.41 -20.27 6.87
C VAL A 228 -1.77 -18.93 7.25
N TYR A 229 -0.59 -18.97 7.85
CA TYR A 229 0.12 -17.75 8.25
C TYR A 229 0.49 -16.90 7.04
N THR A 230 1.09 -17.50 6.02
CA THR A 230 1.50 -16.79 4.80
C THR A 230 0.29 -16.18 4.08
N PHE A 231 -0.80 -16.94 3.97
CA PHE A 231 -2.00 -16.48 3.28
C PHE A 231 -2.69 -15.30 3.98
N PHE A 232 -2.92 -15.41 5.29
CA PHE A 232 -3.65 -14.40 6.05
C PHE A 232 -2.78 -13.26 6.59
N ALA A 233 -1.48 -13.46 6.76
CA ALA A 233 -0.57 -12.41 7.24
C ALA A 233 0.11 -11.64 6.09
N TYR A 234 0.29 -12.26 4.91
CA TYR A 234 0.95 -11.63 3.75
C TYR A 234 0.02 -11.46 2.57
N TYR A 235 -0.50 -12.53 1.97
CA TYR A 235 -1.21 -12.41 0.68
C TYR A 235 -2.49 -11.58 0.76
N ILE A 236 -3.42 -11.92 1.66
CA ILE A 236 -4.66 -11.15 1.80
C ILE A 236 -4.37 -9.69 2.17
N PRO A 237 -3.62 -9.39 3.24
CA PRO A 237 -3.41 -8.02 3.66
C PRO A 237 -2.61 -7.16 2.69
N GLU A 238 -1.77 -7.76 1.86
CA GLU A 238 -0.95 -7.01 0.91
C GLU A 238 -1.62 -6.88 -0.45
N LEU A 239 -2.16 -7.96 -1.01
CA LEU A 239 -2.64 -7.98 -2.39
C LEU A 239 -4.02 -7.31 -2.52
N ILE A 240 -4.94 -7.56 -1.58
CA ILE A 240 -6.29 -6.99 -1.68
C ILE A 240 -6.25 -5.45 -1.63
N PRO A 241 -5.60 -4.81 -0.63
CA PRO A 241 -5.50 -3.35 -0.61
C PRO A 241 -4.78 -2.80 -1.82
N THR A 242 -3.71 -3.47 -2.29
CA THR A 242 -2.95 -3.04 -3.46
C THR A 242 -3.81 -3.04 -4.72
N CYS A 243 -4.54 -4.12 -4.99
CA CYS A 243 -5.44 -4.22 -6.14
C CYS A 243 -6.53 -3.15 -6.13
N ILE A 244 -7.20 -2.98 -4.98
CA ILE A 244 -8.25 -1.97 -4.82
C ILE A 244 -7.69 -0.56 -5.02
N GLN A 245 -6.48 -0.29 -4.50
CA GLN A 245 -5.88 1.02 -4.61
C GLN A 245 -5.41 1.34 -6.03
N LEU A 246 -4.79 0.39 -6.73
CA LEU A 246 -4.45 0.51 -8.16
C LEU A 246 -5.70 0.68 -9.02
N TYR A 247 -6.81 0.04 -8.64
CA TYR A 247 -8.08 0.22 -9.33
C TYR A 247 -8.67 1.62 -9.09
N THR A 248 -8.51 2.15 -7.88
CA THR A 248 -9.06 3.47 -7.48
C THR A 248 -8.25 4.63 -8.03
N MET A 249 -6.92 4.51 -8.07
CA MET A 249 -6.01 5.54 -8.58
C MET A 249 -5.74 5.45 -10.10
N LYS A 250 -6.63 4.79 -10.86
CA LYS A 250 -6.50 4.69 -12.32
C LYS A 250 -6.35 6.09 -12.95
N PRO A 251 -5.37 6.28 -13.84
CA PRO A 251 -5.24 7.53 -14.59
C PRO A 251 -6.46 7.67 -15.52
N LYS A 252 -7.41 8.56 -15.19
CA LYS A 252 -8.62 8.82 -15.98
C LYS A 252 -8.26 9.15 -17.43
N LYS A 253 -8.91 8.56 -18.44
CA LYS A 253 -8.74 9.01 -19.84
C LYS A 253 -9.13 10.48 -19.88
N THR A 254 -8.25 11.34 -20.37
CA THR A 254 -8.66 12.65 -20.87
C THR A 254 -9.54 12.35 -22.06
N ILE A 255 -10.85 12.36 -21.85
CA ILE A 255 -11.79 12.43 -22.95
C ILE A 255 -11.58 13.84 -23.50
N LYS A 256 -11.07 13.96 -24.74
CA LYS A 256 -11.03 15.22 -25.48
C LYS A 256 -12.45 15.58 -25.94
N ILE A 257 -13.39 15.66 -25.00
CA ILE A 257 -14.76 16.13 -25.19
C ILE A 257 -14.96 17.00 -23.95
N ASP A 258 -14.66 18.28 -24.10
CA ASP A 258 -14.99 19.36 -23.17
C ASP A 258 -14.60 20.71 -23.81
N GLU A 259 -13.74 20.72 -24.86
CA GLU A 259 -13.53 21.95 -25.67
C GLU A 259 -14.66 22.19 -26.69
N GLU A 260 -15.31 21.16 -27.24
CA GLU A 260 -16.45 21.33 -28.17
C GLU A 260 -17.80 21.53 -27.45
N GLU A 261 -18.01 20.92 -26.27
CA GLU A 261 -19.25 21.11 -25.49
C GLU A 261 -19.27 22.45 -24.74
N GLN A 262 -18.12 23.02 -24.36
CA GLN A 262 -18.06 24.38 -23.79
C GLN A 262 -18.24 25.46 -24.87
N SER A 263 -17.69 25.29 -26.07
CA SER A 263 -17.88 26.26 -27.17
C SER A 263 -19.32 26.32 -27.69
N GLN A 264 -20.06 25.20 -27.67
CA GLN A 264 -21.48 25.20 -28.06
C GLN A 264 -22.38 25.82 -26.99
N SER A 265 -22.02 25.72 -25.69
CA SER A 265 -22.81 26.32 -24.61
C SER A 265 -22.61 27.82 -24.43
N GLU A 266 -21.48 28.37 -24.90
CA GLU A 266 -21.23 29.83 -24.90
C GLU A 266 -21.89 30.51 -26.11
N GLU A 267 -21.99 29.87 -27.28
CA GLU A 267 -22.71 30.43 -28.44
C GLU A 267 -24.25 30.44 -28.25
N GLU A 268 -24.82 29.54 -27.45
CA GLU A 268 -26.27 29.46 -27.21
C GLU A 268 -26.77 30.47 -26.15
N PHE A 269 -25.86 31.19 -25.46
CA PHE A 269 -26.22 32.21 -24.45
C PHE A 269 -26.07 33.66 -24.94
N ASP A 270 -25.66 33.88 -26.20
CA ASP A 270 -25.46 35.19 -26.83
C ASP A 270 -26.50 35.49 -27.95
N VAL A 271 -27.60 34.74 -28.00
CA VAL A 271 -28.73 35.03 -28.87
C VAL A 271 -29.98 35.30 -28.03
N ASP A 272 -30.42 36.56 -28.12
CA ASP A 272 -31.63 37.23 -27.61
C ASP A 272 -31.58 37.91 -26.22
#